data_AF-A0A7H2SNB0-F1
#
_entry.id   AF-A0A7H2SNB0-F1
#
_cell.length_a   1.000
_cell.length_b   1.000
_cell.length_c   1.000
_cell.angle_alpha   90.00
_cell.angle_beta   90.00
_cell.angle_gamma   90.00
#
_symmetry.space_group_name_H-M   'P 1'
#
loop_
_entity.id
_entity.type
_entity.pdbx_description
1 polymer ?
#
loop_
_entity_poly.entity_id
_entity_poly.type
_entity_poly.pdbx_seq_one_letter_code
_entity_poly.pdbx_strand_id
1 'polypeptide(L)'
;MKRIALVIIGLCVIYVIYQVYSANPSCYLKGSICTSEFKYSNSVERSLYINNKEISSDQKQSWINNHHIYPKGESGYWNYCKEYSKSSMVCSFQYLVNISKCKDLSVDKYPIENWRLRFYKISMLDKEKLTYTLELYEGKKDSWMQSQLINTAQEVLCDPEVKPY
;
A
#
# COMPACT_ATOMS: atom_id res chain seq x y z
N MET A 1 -37.69 -2.51 -28.36
CA MET A 1 -37.48 -1.70 -27.14
C MET A 1 -36.98 -2.53 -25.94
N LYS A 2 -37.64 -3.63 -25.53
CA LYS A 2 -37.23 -4.43 -24.34
C LYS A 2 -35.80 -5.02 -24.39
N ARG A 3 -35.31 -5.44 -25.57
CA ARG A 3 -33.95 -6.01 -25.72
C ARG A 3 -32.83 -4.98 -25.55
N ILE A 4 -33.05 -3.74 -25.96
CA ILE A 4 -32.05 -2.66 -25.85
C ILE A 4 -31.90 -2.25 -24.38
N ALA A 5 -33.00 -2.17 -23.63
CA ALA A 5 -32.97 -1.88 -22.20
C ALA A 5 -32.18 -2.92 -21.39
N LEU A 6 -32.33 -4.21 -21.71
CA LEU A 6 -31.60 -5.29 -21.03
C LEU A 6 -30.09 -5.25 -21.30
N VAL A 7 -29.68 -4.87 -22.52
CA VAL A 7 -28.26 -4.70 -22.88
C VAL A 7 -27.65 -3.52 -22.11
N ILE A 8 -28.37 -2.40 -22.01
CA ILE A 8 -27.90 -1.23 -21.25
C ILE A 8 -27.76 -1.57 -19.76
N ILE A 9 -28.75 -2.25 -19.18
CA ILE A 9 -28.69 -2.69 -17.78
C ILE A 9 -27.51 -3.64 -17.56
N GLY A 10 -27.29 -4.60 -18.46
CA GLY A 10 -26.15 -5.51 -18.41
C GLY A 10 -24.81 -4.79 -18.46
N LEU A 11 -24.65 -3.81 -19.34
CA LEU A 11 -23.44 -2.99 -19.44
C LEU A 11 -23.22 -2.11 -18.21
N CYS A 12 -24.29 -1.54 -17.63
CA CYS A 12 -24.20 -0.79 -16.38
C CYS A 12 -23.77 -1.68 -15.21
N VAL A 13 -24.31 -2.90 -15.10
CA VAL A 13 -23.92 -3.87 -14.06
C VAL A 13 -22.47 -4.30 -14.25
N ILE A 14 -22.04 -4.61 -15.48
CA ILE A 14 -20.64 -4.94 -15.79
C ILE A 14 -19.71 -3.77 -15.45
N TYR A 15 -20.11 -2.53 -15.76
CA TYR A 15 -19.33 -1.34 -15.43
C TYR A 15 -19.22 -1.11 -13.92
N VAL A 16 -20.30 -1.32 -13.16
CA VAL A 16 -20.28 -1.21 -11.68
C VAL A 16 -19.43 -2.32 -11.07
N ILE A 17 -19.56 -3.57 -11.55
CA ILE A 17 -18.70 -4.68 -11.13
C ILE A 17 -17.24 -4.37 -11.48
N TYR A 18 -16.98 -3.84 -12.67
CA TYR A 18 -15.65 -3.41 -13.08
C TYR A 18 -15.12 -2.29 -12.18
N GLN A 19 -15.90 -1.29 -11.78
CA GLN A 19 -15.47 -0.25 -10.83
C GLN A 19 -15.20 -0.78 -9.42
N VAL A 20 -15.88 -1.87 -9.02
CA VAL A 20 -15.67 -2.54 -7.72
C VAL A 20 -14.46 -3.47 -7.74
N TYR A 21 -14.16 -4.12 -8.87
CA TYR A 21 -13.06 -5.10 -9.03
C TYR A 21 -11.79 -4.55 -9.69
N SER A 22 -11.90 -3.48 -10.48
CA SER A 22 -10.78 -2.62 -10.85
C SER A 22 -10.22 -2.12 -9.54
N ALA A 23 -8.98 -2.50 -9.24
CA ALA A 23 -8.23 -2.06 -8.08
C ALA A 23 -8.17 -0.54 -8.09
N ASN A 24 -9.20 0.12 -7.56
CA ASN A 24 -9.19 1.54 -7.33
C ASN A 24 -8.10 1.72 -6.28
N PRO A 25 -7.01 2.45 -6.61
CA PRO A 25 -6.00 2.78 -5.62
C PRO A 25 -6.73 3.36 -4.41
N SER A 26 -6.59 2.70 -3.27
CA SER A 26 -7.26 3.14 -2.04
C SER A 26 -6.59 4.44 -1.65
N CYS A 27 -7.29 5.54 -1.90
CA CYS A 27 -6.78 6.86 -1.64
C CYS A 27 -7.29 7.37 -0.30
N TYR A 28 -6.39 7.97 0.46
CA TYR A 28 -6.59 8.47 1.81
C TYR A 28 -6.35 9.98 1.87
N LEU A 29 -6.78 10.60 2.96
CA LEU A 29 -6.59 12.00 3.31
C LEU A 29 -7.12 12.94 2.22
N LYS A 30 -8.31 12.63 1.70
CA LYS A 30 -8.95 13.30 0.55
C LYS A 30 -8.17 13.16 -0.78
N GLY A 31 -7.50 12.03 -0.96
CA GLY A 31 -6.76 11.72 -2.18
C GLY A 31 -5.34 12.27 -2.22
N SER A 32 -4.76 12.57 -1.06
CA SER A 32 -3.37 13.04 -0.96
C SER A 32 -2.37 11.88 -0.90
N ILE A 33 -2.76 10.74 -0.35
CA ILE A 33 -1.92 9.53 -0.31
C ILE A 33 -2.74 8.42 -0.93
N CYS A 34 -2.14 7.62 -1.81
CA CYS A 34 -2.83 6.50 -2.45
C CYS A 34 -1.99 5.24 -2.35
N THR A 35 -2.66 4.09 -2.45
CA THR A 35 -1.99 2.79 -2.60
C THR A 35 -1.81 2.45 -4.08
N SER A 36 -0.67 1.87 -4.41
CA SER A 36 -0.48 1.10 -5.63
C SER A 36 -0.37 -0.36 -5.25
N GLU A 37 -1.01 -1.25 -6.02
CA GLU A 37 -0.92 -2.69 -5.80
C GLU A 37 -0.11 -3.32 -6.94
N PHE A 38 0.91 -4.10 -6.56
CA PHE A 38 1.61 -4.98 -7.47
C PHE A 38 1.20 -6.43 -7.16
N LYS A 39 0.50 -7.06 -8.10
CA LYS A 39 0.05 -8.44 -7.98
C LYS A 39 1.05 -9.36 -8.68
N TYR A 40 1.48 -10.39 -8.00
CA TYR A 40 2.35 -11.41 -8.59
C TYR A 40 2.04 -12.76 -7.93
N SER A 41 2.04 -13.84 -8.72
CA SER A 41 1.66 -15.17 -8.25
C SER A 41 0.30 -15.11 -7.50
N ASN A 42 0.25 -15.46 -6.23
CA ASN A 42 -0.93 -15.39 -5.36
C ASN A 42 -0.84 -14.26 -4.32
N SER A 43 0.10 -13.34 -4.48
CA SER A 43 0.42 -12.28 -3.52
C SER A 43 0.09 -10.88 -4.05
N VAL A 44 -0.11 -9.94 -3.12
CA VAL A 44 -0.38 -8.54 -3.45
C VAL A 44 0.49 -7.64 -2.57
N GLU A 45 1.52 -7.06 -3.18
CA GLU A 45 2.33 -6.05 -2.51
C GLU A 45 1.70 -4.67 -2.66
N ARG A 46 1.62 -3.94 -1.54
CA ARG A 46 1.08 -2.58 -1.52
C ARG A 46 2.19 -1.58 -1.27
N SER A 47 2.25 -0.60 -2.15
CA SER A 47 3.07 0.61 -2.00
C SER A 47 2.17 1.78 -1.65
N LEU A 48 2.60 2.64 -0.72
CA LEU A 48 1.99 3.94 -0.50
C LEU A 48 2.78 4.99 -1.28
N TYR A 49 2.09 5.96 -1.87
CA TYR A 49 2.74 7.09 -2.53
C TYR A 49 1.96 8.38 -2.31
N ILE A 50 2.66 9.51 -2.36
CA ILE A 50 2.00 10.82 -2.39
C ILE A 50 1.34 10.99 -3.75
N ASN A 51 0.04 11.25 -3.77
CA ASN A 51 -0.70 11.45 -5.00
C ASN A 51 -0.60 12.91 -5.47
N ASN A 52 -0.48 13.10 -6.78
CA ASN A 52 -0.60 14.40 -7.42
C ASN A 52 -1.58 14.27 -8.59
N LYS A 53 -2.68 15.03 -8.51
CA LYS A 53 -3.80 14.97 -9.47
C LYS A 53 -3.51 15.66 -10.80
N GLU A 54 -2.49 16.51 -10.84
CA GLU A 54 -2.11 17.26 -12.04
C GLU A 54 -1.22 16.43 -12.98
N ILE A 55 -0.78 15.26 -12.53
CA ILE A 55 0.09 14.38 -13.29
C ILE A 55 -0.68 13.66 -14.39
N SER A 56 -0.12 13.71 -15.59
CA SER A 56 -0.67 13.03 -16.75
C SER A 56 -0.52 11.51 -16.63
N SER A 57 -1.38 10.77 -17.33
CA SER A 57 -1.44 9.30 -17.21
C SER A 57 -0.13 8.61 -17.59
N ASP A 58 0.63 9.16 -18.54
CA ASP A 58 1.93 8.68 -19.00
C ASP A 58 3.04 8.87 -17.96
N GLN A 59 2.92 9.88 -17.10
CA GLN A 59 3.89 10.17 -16.04
C GLN A 59 3.58 9.47 -14.71
N LYS A 60 2.36 8.91 -14.57
CA LYS A 60 1.85 8.37 -13.31
C LYS A 60 2.75 7.28 -12.70
N GLN A 61 3.23 6.33 -13.50
CA GLN A 61 4.06 5.25 -12.97
C GLN A 61 5.42 5.75 -12.47
N SER A 62 6.05 6.66 -13.22
CA SER A 62 7.30 7.31 -12.80
C SER A 62 7.10 8.11 -11.52
N TRP A 63 5.98 8.82 -11.42
CA TRP A 63 5.63 9.55 -10.20
C TRP A 63 5.48 8.63 -9.00
N ILE A 64 4.71 7.54 -9.15
CA ILE A 64 4.53 6.53 -8.11
C ILE A 64 5.91 6.12 -7.63
N ASN A 65 6.77 5.59 -8.52
CA ASN A 65 8.12 5.10 -8.24
C ASN A 65 9.02 6.10 -7.49
N ASN A 66 8.88 7.41 -7.76
CA ASN A 66 9.70 8.45 -7.14
C ASN A 66 9.13 8.98 -5.81
N HIS A 67 7.85 8.76 -5.53
CA HIS A 67 7.15 9.33 -4.37
C HIS A 67 6.57 8.25 -3.44
N HIS A 68 7.21 7.08 -3.39
CA HIS A 68 6.89 6.04 -2.41
C HIS A 68 7.09 6.59 -1.00
N ILE A 69 6.13 6.30 -0.13
CA ILE A 69 6.23 6.50 1.31
C ILE A 69 6.69 5.17 1.89
N TYR A 70 7.88 5.15 2.48
CA TYR A 70 8.50 3.90 2.94
C TYR A 70 9.39 4.14 4.18
N PRO A 71 9.34 3.27 5.21
CA PRO A 71 10.21 3.39 6.38
C PRO A 71 11.68 3.18 5.99
N LYS A 72 12.55 4.13 6.37
CA LYS A 72 13.97 4.06 6.02
C LYS A 72 14.65 2.87 6.71
N GLY A 73 15.42 2.09 5.95
CA GLY A 73 16.27 1.01 6.47
C GLY A 73 15.52 -0.27 6.86
N GLU A 74 14.25 -0.40 6.51
CA GLU A 74 13.48 -1.64 6.68
C GLU A 74 13.30 -2.33 5.32
N SER A 75 13.16 -3.66 5.31
CA SER A 75 12.80 -4.43 4.12
C SER A 75 11.48 -5.13 4.38
N GLY A 76 10.43 -4.69 3.70
CA GLY A 76 9.05 -5.06 4.00
C GLY A 76 8.04 -4.41 3.07
N TYR A 77 6.76 -4.48 3.45
CA TYR A 77 5.66 -3.96 2.66
C TYR A 77 4.53 -3.44 3.55
N TRP A 78 3.72 -2.56 2.98
CA TRP A 78 2.52 -2.06 3.62
C TRP A 78 1.41 -3.13 3.56
N ASN A 79 0.72 -3.34 4.68
CA ASN A 79 -0.41 -4.26 4.76
C ASN A 79 -1.72 -3.51 4.57
N TYR A 80 -2.14 -2.77 5.60
CA TYR A 80 -3.42 -2.05 5.61
C TYR A 80 -3.25 -0.69 6.25
N CYS A 81 -4.09 0.26 5.82
CA CYS A 81 -4.11 1.61 6.33
C CYS A 81 -5.51 2.03 6.76
N LYS A 82 -5.58 2.86 7.81
CA LYS A 82 -6.80 3.44 8.35
C LYS A 82 -6.61 4.92 8.61
N GLU A 83 -7.56 5.74 8.18
CA GLU A 83 -7.60 7.16 8.52
C GLU A 83 -8.04 7.35 9.98
N TYR A 84 -7.33 8.24 10.67
CA TYR A 84 -7.68 8.64 12.03
C TYR A 84 -8.09 10.11 12.11
N SER A 85 -7.69 10.93 11.14
CA SER A 85 -8.11 12.32 11.04
C SER A 85 -8.08 12.80 9.57
N LYS A 86 -8.48 14.06 9.36
CA LYS A 86 -8.43 14.71 8.03
C LYS A 86 -7.01 14.87 7.47
N SER A 87 -5.99 14.79 8.32
CA SER A 87 -4.58 14.99 7.96
C SER A 87 -3.67 13.84 8.37
N SER A 88 -4.18 12.79 9.02
CA SER A 88 -3.36 11.68 9.50
C SER A 88 -4.02 10.31 9.34
N MET A 89 -3.21 9.34 8.97
CA MET A 89 -3.56 7.93 8.86
C MET A 89 -2.53 7.08 9.60
N VAL A 90 -2.88 5.84 9.92
CA VAL A 90 -1.94 4.84 10.43
C VAL A 90 -1.96 3.64 9.50
N CYS A 91 -0.77 3.12 9.20
CA CYS A 91 -0.59 1.94 8.36
C CYS A 91 0.17 0.87 9.12
N SER A 92 -0.23 -0.38 8.94
CA SER A 92 0.55 -1.55 9.36
C SER A 92 1.62 -1.86 8.32
N PHE A 93 2.84 -2.08 8.79
CA PHE A 93 4.01 -2.40 7.99
C PHE A 93 4.63 -3.68 8.51
N GLN A 94 4.77 -4.66 7.62
CA GLN A 94 5.39 -5.94 7.94
C GLN A 94 6.77 -5.98 7.30
N TYR A 95 7.78 -6.35 8.07
CA TYR A 95 9.16 -6.31 7.62
C TYR A 95 10.00 -7.43 8.23
N LEU A 96 11.09 -7.73 7.52
CA LEU A 96 12.10 -8.71 7.90
C LEU A 96 13.16 -8.07 8.78
N VAL A 97 13.52 -8.76 9.87
CA VAL A 97 14.63 -8.42 10.76
C VAL A 97 15.64 -9.55 10.82
N ASN A 98 16.87 -9.23 11.24
CA ASN A 98 17.91 -10.21 11.55
C ASN A 98 18.29 -11.16 10.40
N ILE A 99 18.10 -10.71 9.15
CA ILE A 99 18.55 -11.44 7.96
C ILE A 99 19.76 -10.72 7.36
N SER A 100 20.78 -11.49 6.96
CA SER A 100 21.97 -10.93 6.32
C SER A 100 21.71 -10.46 4.89
N LYS A 101 20.79 -11.13 4.19
CA LYS A 101 20.38 -10.81 2.83
C LYS A 101 18.95 -11.27 2.58
N CYS A 102 18.15 -10.38 1.99
CA CYS A 102 16.81 -10.71 1.53
C CYS A 102 16.89 -11.60 0.28
N LYS A 103 16.05 -12.63 0.24
CA LYS A 103 15.79 -13.52 -0.91
C LYS A 103 14.30 -13.59 -1.23
N ASP A 104 13.96 -13.59 -2.50
CA ASP A 104 12.57 -13.71 -2.94
C ASP A 104 12.02 -15.08 -2.54
N LEU A 105 11.12 -15.10 -1.56
CA LEU A 105 10.55 -16.30 -0.96
C LEU A 105 9.17 -15.98 -0.38
N SER A 106 8.33 -17.00 -0.18
CA SER A 106 7.10 -16.83 0.61
C SER A 106 7.41 -16.61 2.10
N VAL A 107 6.54 -15.86 2.80
CA VAL A 107 6.72 -15.54 4.24
C VAL A 107 6.92 -16.80 5.09
N ASP A 108 6.22 -17.90 4.78
CA ASP A 108 6.33 -19.19 5.47
C ASP A 108 7.70 -19.87 5.32
N LYS A 109 8.54 -19.44 4.38
CA LYS A 109 9.93 -19.91 4.22
C LYS A 109 10.92 -19.14 5.09
N TYR A 110 10.54 -17.94 5.53
CA TYR A 110 11.31 -17.20 6.52
C TYR A 110 10.90 -17.63 7.94
N PRO A 111 11.84 -17.79 8.87
CA PRO A 111 11.51 -18.05 10.26
C PRO A 111 10.60 -16.97 10.83
N ILE A 112 9.54 -17.37 11.55
CA ILE A 112 8.51 -16.43 12.04
C ILE A 112 9.11 -15.39 13.00
N GLU A 113 10.16 -15.74 13.72
CA GLU A 113 10.92 -14.87 14.61
C GLU A 113 11.67 -13.74 13.89
N ASN A 114 11.81 -13.81 12.56
CA ASN A 114 12.39 -12.75 11.73
C ASN A 114 11.34 -11.79 11.19
N TRP A 115 10.05 -12.02 11.46
CA TRP A 115 8.98 -11.14 11.04
C TRP A 115 8.56 -10.19 12.15
N ARG A 116 8.38 -8.92 11.81
CA ARG A 116 7.86 -7.91 12.73
C ARG A 116 6.74 -7.16 12.04
N LEU A 117 5.74 -6.79 12.84
CA LEU A 117 4.64 -5.93 12.44
C LEU A 117 4.73 -4.63 13.24
N ARG A 118 4.89 -3.51 12.53
CA ARG A 118 4.92 -2.16 13.10
C ARG A 118 3.74 -1.35 12.58
N PHE A 119 3.44 -0.28 13.30
CA PHE A 119 2.45 0.71 12.90
C PHE A 119 3.15 2.03 12.69
N TYR A 120 2.91 2.65 11.55
CA TYR A 120 3.44 3.96 11.23
C TYR A 120 2.30 4.96 11.09
N LYS A 121 2.44 6.10 11.75
CA LYS A 121 1.58 7.26 11.55
C LYS A 121 2.14 8.07 10.38
N ILE A 122 1.27 8.36 9.42
CA ILE A 122 1.57 9.26 8.31
C ILE A 122 0.70 10.49 8.46
N SER A 123 1.32 11.67 8.54
CA SER A 123 0.59 12.94 8.64
C SER A 123 0.99 13.90 7.53
N MET A 124 0.00 14.43 6.81
CA MET A 124 0.22 15.50 5.82
C MET A 124 0.48 16.81 6.54
N LEU A 125 1.61 17.46 6.23
CA LEU A 125 1.97 18.78 6.74
C LEU A 125 1.41 19.87 5.83
N ASP A 126 1.68 19.75 4.54
CA ASP A 126 1.22 20.68 3.49
C ASP A 126 0.90 19.87 2.23
N LYS A 127 -0.34 19.96 1.77
CA LYS A 127 -0.83 19.21 0.61
C LYS A 127 -0.33 19.79 -0.71
N GLU A 128 -0.20 21.11 -0.78
CA GLU A 128 0.23 21.81 -1.99
C GLU A 128 1.72 21.57 -2.22
N LYS A 129 2.49 21.55 -1.13
CA LYS A 129 3.93 21.25 -1.17
C LYS A 129 4.25 19.76 -1.12
N LEU A 130 3.24 18.89 -1.06
CA LEU A 130 3.42 17.44 -1.02
C LEU A 130 4.32 16.97 0.14
N THR A 131 4.20 17.62 1.31
CA THR A 131 5.05 17.32 2.46
C THR A 131 4.31 16.49 3.51
N TYR A 132 4.99 15.50 4.07
CA TYR A 132 4.44 14.56 5.04
C TYR A 132 5.47 14.20 6.11
N THR A 133 4.96 13.63 7.21
CA THR A 133 5.75 12.97 8.25
C THR A 133 5.43 11.48 8.24
N LEU A 134 6.44 10.66 8.51
CA LEU A 134 6.32 9.22 8.69
C LEU A 134 7.01 8.87 10.01
N GLU A 135 6.22 8.44 10.99
CA GLU A 135 6.70 8.23 12.36
C GLU A 135 6.19 6.90 12.89
N LEU A 136 6.98 6.25 13.75
CA LEU A 136 6.51 5.06 14.46
C LEU A 136 5.31 5.44 15.35
N TYR A 137 4.25 4.65 15.31
CA TYR A 137 3.07 4.87 16.15
C TYR A 137 3.32 4.33 17.56
N GLU A 138 3.55 5.25 18.50
CA GLU A 138 3.78 4.99 19.94
C GLU A 138 2.50 5.09 20.78
N GLY A 139 1.35 5.35 20.16
CA GLY A 139 0.08 5.57 20.86
C GLY A 139 -0.63 4.29 21.33
N LYS A 140 -1.78 4.48 22.00
CA LYS A 140 -2.65 3.37 22.40
C LYS A 140 -3.27 2.70 21.16
N LYS A 141 -2.95 1.42 20.95
CA LYS A 141 -3.51 0.61 19.86
C LYS A 141 -5.01 0.40 20.06
N ASP A 142 -5.80 0.73 19.03
CA ASP A 142 -7.24 0.46 18.99
C ASP A 142 -7.53 -1.00 18.55
N SER A 143 -8.81 -1.37 18.46
CA SER A 143 -9.23 -2.71 18.06
C SER A 143 -8.78 -3.09 16.64
N TRP A 144 -8.71 -2.12 15.71
CA TRP A 144 -8.23 -2.39 14.35
C TRP A 144 -6.74 -2.68 14.33
N MET A 145 -5.93 -1.92 15.08
CA MET A 145 -4.50 -2.19 15.20
C MET A 145 -4.25 -3.54 15.88
N GLN A 146 -5.02 -3.85 16.92
CA GLN A 146 -4.89 -5.13 17.63
C GLN A 146 -5.30 -6.34 16.79
N SER A 147 -6.18 -6.15 15.80
CA SER A 147 -6.59 -7.22 14.89
C SER A 147 -5.60 -7.47 13.75
N GLN A 148 -4.57 -6.63 13.56
CA GLN A 148 -3.60 -6.84 12.50
C GLN A 148 -2.62 -7.96 12.88
N LEU A 149 -2.32 -8.82 11.91
CA LEU A 149 -1.39 -9.94 12.06
C LEU A 149 -0.39 -9.94 10.91
N ILE A 150 0.70 -10.70 11.09
CA ILE A 150 1.64 -11.00 10.00
C ILE A 150 0.86 -11.78 8.92
N ASN A 151 0.89 -11.28 7.68
CA ASN A 151 0.33 -11.98 6.55
C ASN A 151 1.32 -13.06 6.11
N THR A 152 1.05 -14.32 6.47
CA THR A 152 1.91 -15.45 6.15
C THR A 152 1.77 -15.96 4.72
N ALA A 153 0.74 -15.52 4.01
CA ALA A 153 0.51 -15.88 2.61
C ALA A 153 1.23 -14.95 1.63
N GLN A 154 1.78 -13.84 2.12
CA GLN A 154 2.45 -12.86 1.27
C GLN A 154 3.83 -13.39 0.85
N GLU A 155 4.15 -13.27 -0.42
CA GLU A 155 5.50 -13.44 -0.91
C GLU A 155 6.36 -12.19 -0.61
N VAL A 156 7.67 -12.39 -0.53
CA VAL A 156 8.65 -11.33 -0.31
C VAL A 156 9.35 -11.07 -1.63
N LEU A 157 9.30 -9.82 -2.09
CA LEU A 157 10.16 -9.34 -3.16
C LEU A 157 11.27 -8.52 -2.52
N CYS A 158 12.50 -8.93 -2.78
CA CYS A 158 13.67 -8.24 -2.30
C CYS A 158 14.17 -7.30 -3.38
N ASP A 159 14.46 -6.06 -3.00
CA ASP A 159 15.10 -5.14 -3.92
C ASP A 159 16.42 -5.76 -4.41
N PRO A 160 16.72 -5.69 -5.72
CA PRO A 160 18.01 -6.12 -6.22
C PRO A 160 19.09 -5.30 -5.51
N GLU A 161 20.08 -5.99 -4.94
CA GLU A 161 21.20 -5.33 -4.27
C GLU A 161 21.74 -4.22 -5.16
N VAL A 162 21.64 -2.96 -4.70
CA VAL A 162 22.44 -1.90 -5.26
C VAL A 162 23.88 -2.30 -4.96
N LYS A 163 24.58 -2.81 -5.97
CA LYS A 163 26.01 -3.09 -5.84
C LYS A 163 26.66 -1.76 -5.41
N PRO A 164 27.36 -1.71 -4.27
CA PRO A 164 28.22 -0.57 -4.00
C PRO A 164 29.27 -0.52 -5.12
N TYR A 165 29.30 0.60 -5.83
CA TYR A 165 30.37 0.92 -6.79
C TYR A 165 31.68 1.19 -6.06
#